data_AF-A0A2E0BUA6-F1
#
_entry.id   AF-A0A2E0BUA6-F1
#
_cell.length_a   1.000
_cell.length_b   1.000
_cell.length_c   1.000
_cell.angle_alpha   90.00
_cell.angle_beta   90.00
_cell.angle_gamma   90.00
#
_symmetry.space_group_name_H-M   'P 1'
#
loop_
_entity.id
_entity.type
_entity.pdbx_description
1 polymer ?
#
loop_
_entity_poly.entity_id
_entity_poly.type
_entity_poly.pdbx_seq_one_letter_code
_entity_poly.pdbx_strand_id
1 'polypeptide(L)'
;MLPLSENQKSMNEHIFQSLIDNITQLYSVSEKELFNNEKNYESVERRQLFFYLCSKKNIPAVTIQKYLAKKDYNIHHSNILRGINRISTKVEQSEDYQNVISKLEFIGA
;
A
#
# COMPACT_ATOMS: atom_id res chain seq x y z
N MET A 1 22.80 30.29 4.28
CA MET A 1 21.73 29.58 5.01
C MET A 1 21.03 28.71 3.98
N LEU A 2 21.41 27.43 3.89
CA LEU A 2 20.75 26.48 2.99
C LEU A 2 19.43 26.02 3.62
N PRO A 3 18.34 25.85 2.86
CA PRO A 3 17.08 25.43 3.42
C PRO A 3 17.19 23.98 3.92
N LEU A 4 16.86 23.79 5.19
CA LEU A 4 16.66 22.50 5.84
C LEU A 4 15.36 21.88 5.29
N SER A 5 15.36 21.28 4.10
CA SER A 5 14.17 20.54 3.65
C SER A 5 14.40 19.45 2.59
N GLU A 6 15.61 18.89 2.48
CA GLU A 6 15.80 17.67 1.71
C GLU A 6 16.29 16.51 2.60
N ASN A 7 15.36 15.57 2.75
CA ASN A 7 15.54 14.15 3.03
C ASN A 7 16.13 13.73 4.38
N GLN A 8 15.23 13.66 5.36
CA GLN A 8 15.18 12.46 6.20
C GLN A 8 13.78 11.86 6.10
N LYS A 9 13.55 11.05 5.07
CA LYS A 9 12.32 10.25 4.96
C LYS A 9 12.23 9.35 6.19
N SER A 10 11.07 9.30 6.83
CA SER A 10 10.89 8.40 7.97
C SER A 10 11.03 6.93 7.50
N MET A 11 11.44 6.02 8.38
CA MET A 11 11.53 4.58 8.07
C MET A 11 10.22 4.04 7.44
N ASN A 12 9.07 4.56 7.90
CA ASN A 12 7.77 4.22 7.33
C ASN A 12 7.60 4.71 5.88
N GLU A 13 8.11 5.89 5.52
CA GLU A 13 8.02 6.42 4.15
C GLU A 13 8.83 5.61 3.15
N HIS A 14 9.99 5.09 3.55
CA HIS A 14 10.75 4.15 2.73
C HIS A 14 9.98 2.85 2.53
N ILE A 15 9.43 2.27 3.60
CA ILE A 15 8.60 1.06 3.53
C ILE A 15 7.38 1.29 2.62
N PHE A 16 6.67 2.41 2.77
CA PHE A 16 5.53 2.72 1.94
C PHE A 16 5.90 2.82 0.46
N GLN A 17 6.99 3.52 0.14
CA GLN A 17 7.41 3.66 -1.25
C GLN A 17 7.81 2.30 -1.84
N SER A 18 8.58 1.48 -1.13
CA SER A 18 8.93 0.13 -1.62
C SER A 18 7.70 -0.75 -1.85
N LEU A 19 6.69 -0.69 -0.98
CA LEU A 19 5.45 -1.44 -1.18
C LEU A 19 4.65 -0.92 -2.38
N ILE A 20 4.61 0.40 -2.59
CA ILE A 20 3.99 1.00 -3.77
C ILE A 20 4.72 0.52 -5.02
N ASP A 21 6.05 0.65 -5.05
CA ASP A 21 6.89 0.29 -6.19
C ASP A 21 6.67 -1.18 -6.57
N ASN A 22 6.72 -2.09 -5.60
CA ASN A 22 6.46 -3.52 -5.82
C ASN A 22 5.09 -3.80 -6.44
N ILE A 23 4.03 -3.13 -5.95
CA ILE A 23 2.66 -3.30 -6.48
C ILE A 23 2.57 -2.70 -7.89
N THR A 24 3.09 -1.49 -8.09
CA THR A 24 3.06 -0.82 -9.40
C THR A 24 3.82 -1.61 -10.46
N GLN A 25 4.94 -2.22 -10.10
CA GLN A 25 5.72 -3.09 -10.98
C GLN A 25 5.00 -4.41 -11.28
N LEU A 26 4.42 -5.06 -10.27
CA LEU A 26 3.72 -6.34 -10.46
C LEU A 26 2.49 -6.20 -11.38
N TYR A 27 1.77 -5.08 -11.27
CA TYR A 27 0.53 -4.84 -12.01
C TYR A 27 0.69 -3.89 -13.19
N SER A 28 1.91 -3.45 -13.49
CA SER A 28 2.21 -2.49 -14.58
C SER A 28 1.33 -1.24 -14.57
N VAL A 29 1.16 -0.64 -13.40
CA VAL A 29 0.35 0.59 -13.22
C VAL A 29 1.10 1.66 -12.48
N SER A 30 0.71 2.92 -12.68
CA SER A 30 1.25 4.04 -11.93
C SER A 30 0.73 4.09 -10.49
N GLU A 31 1.46 4.77 -9.61
CA GLU A 31 1.00 5.08 -8.25
C GLU A 31 -0.35 5.82 -8.25
N LYS A 32 -0.54 6.73 -9.22
CA LYS A 32 -1.79 7.46 -9.36
C LYS A 32 -2.96 6.53 -9.67
N GLU A 33 -2.76 5.53 -10.52
CA GLU A 33 -3.76 4.50 -10.82
C GLU A 33 -4.00 3.57 -9.63
N LEU A 34 -2.96 3.26 -8.85
CA LEU A 34 -3.09 2.46 -7.62
C LEU A 34 -4.02 3.13 -6.58
N PHE A 35 -3.95 4.46 -6.46
CA PHE A 35 -4.73 5.23 -5.48
C PHE A 35 -5.85 6.09 -6.07
N ASN A 36 -6.19 5.94 -7.36
CA ASN A 36 -7.27 6.69 -8.01
C ASN A 36 -8.66 6.42 -7.37
N ASN A 37 -9.70 7.19 -7.63
CA ASN A 37 -11.02 6.90 -7.03
C ASN A 37 -11.86 5.88 -7.83
N GLU A 38 -11.24 5.13 -8.74
CA GLU A 38 -11.95 4.15 -9.54
C GLU A 38 -12.39 2.96 -8.68
N LYS A 39 -13.62 2.51 -8.92
CA LYS A 39 -14.25 1.43 -8.15
C LYS A 39 -14.29 0.10 -8.91
N ASN A 40 -13.52 -0.02 -10.00
CA ASN A 40 -13.38 -1.32 -10.65
C ASN A 40 -12.65 -2.29 -9.71
N TYR A 41 -13.02 -3.57 -9.82
CA TYR A 41 -12.57 -4.61 -8.89
C TYR A 41 -11.04 -4.65 -8.77
N GLU A 42 -10.34 -4.57 -9.90
CA GLU A 42 -8.87 -4.63 -9.97
C GLU A 42 -8.20 -3.43 -9.29
N SER A 43 -8.66 -2.20 -9.51
CA SER A 43 -8.11 -0.99 -8.85
C SER A 43 -8.34 -1.03 -7.35
N VAL A 44 -9.52 -1.46 -6.92
CA VAL A 44 -9.85 -1.60 -5.50
C VAL A 44 -8.94 -2.64 -4.85
N GLU A 45 -8.78 -3.81 -5.47
CA GLU A 45 -7.96 -4.89 -4.94
C GLU A 45 -6.49 -4.50 -4.78
N ARG A 46 -5.87 -3.92 -5.81
CA ARG A 46 -4.46 -3.50 -5.79
C ARG A 46 -4.17 -2.55 -4.62
N ARG A 47 -5.08 -1.62 -4.36
CA ARG A 47 -4.98 -0.70 -3.23
C ARG A 47 -5.15 -1.38 -1.88
N GLN A 48 -6.04 -2.36 -1.81
CA GLN A 48 -6.27 -3.13 -0.60
C GLN A 48 -5.06 -4.01 -0.26
N LEU A 49 -4.33 -4.52 -1.28
CA LEU A 49 -3.04 -5.19 -1.09
C LEU A 49 -2.03 -4.27 -0.39
N PHE A 50 -1.91 -3.01 -0.83
CA PHE A 50 -1.05 -2.03 -0.16
C PHE A 50 -1.40 -1.87 1.33
N PHE A 51 -2.69 -1.76 1.67
CA PHE A 51 -3.11 -1.63 3.06
C PHE A 51 -2.75 -2.86 3.90
N TYR A 52 -2.98 -4.05 3.36
CA TYR A 52 -2.67 -5.31 4.02
C TYR A 52 -1.17 -5.52 4.24
N LEU A 53 -0.34 -5.19 3.24
CA LEU A 53 1.12 -5.28 3.36
C LEU A 53 1.65 -4.31 4.42
N CYS A 54 1.07 -3.11 4.53
CA CYS A 54 1.37 -2.19 5.61
C CYS A 54 0.99 -2.76 6.99
N SER A 55 -0.19 -3.40 7.11
CA SER A 55 -0.61 -3.99 8.37
C SER A 55 0.26 -5.19 8.79
N LYS A 56 0.75 -6.00 7.85
CA LYS A 56 1.72 -7.08 8.13
C LYS A 56 3.04 -6.54 8.72
N LYS A 57 3.41 -5.30 8.39
CA LYS A 57 4.56 -4.59 8.97
C LYS A 57 4.22 -3.81 10.25
N ASN A 58 3.08 -4.09 10.88
CA ASN A 58 2.57 -3.42 12.08
C ASN A 58 2.37 -1.90 11.92
N ILE A 59 2.10 -1.42 10.71
CA ILE A 59 1.83 0.00 10.45
C ILE A 59 0.34 0.28 10.71
N PRO A 60 -0.02 1.18 11.64
CA PRO A 60 -1.42 1.48 11.93
C PRO A 60 -2.15 2.14 10.75
N ALA A 61 -3.45 1.84 10.59
CA ALA A 61 -4.28 2.41 9.53
C ALA A 61 -4.34 3.96 9.56
N VAL A 62 -4.24 4.58 10.75
CA VAL A 62 -4.09 6.05 10.88
C VAL A 62 -2.81 6.56 10.21
N THR A 63 -1.70 5.83 10.32
CA THR A 63 -0.43 6.21 9.71
C THR A 63 -0.50 6.08 8.19
N ILE A 64 -1.11 5.00 7.69
CA ILE A 64 -1.38 4.80 6.26
C ILE A 64 -2.23 5.96 5.72
N GLN A 65 -3.32 6.30 6.42
CA GLN A 65 -4.21 7.39 6.03
C GLN A 65 -3.47 8.73 5.96
N LYS A 66 -2.68 9.07 6.98
CA LYS A 66 -1.87 10.30 7.01
C LYS A 66 -0.87 10.35 5.86
N TYR A 67 -0.21 9.23 5.58
CA TYR A 67 0.75 9.15 4.48
C TYR A 67 0.09 9.39 3.12
N LEU A 68 -1.06 8.76 2.87
CA LEU A 68 -1.79 8.93 1.61
C LEU A 68 -2.36 10.35 1.46
N ALA A 69 -2.87 10.93 2.54
CA ALA A 69 -3.36 12.31 2.55
C ALA A 69 -2.26 13.33 2.22
N LYS A 70 -1.02 13.11 2.66
CA LYS A 70 0.13 13.96 2.28
C LYS A 70 0.44 13.93 0.77
N LYS A 71 -0.03 12.90 0.05
CA LYS A 71 0.14 12.71 -1.39
C LYS A 71 -1.16 12.97 -2.16
N ASP A 72 -2.08 13.73 -1.55
CA ASP A 72 -3.41 14.08 -2.08
C ASP A 72 -4.36 12.88 -2.35
N TYR A 73 -4.05 11.72 -1.78
CA TYR A 73 -4.93 10.54 -1.82
C TYR A 73 -5.82 10.48 -0.58
N ASN A 74 -7.03 11.02 -0.70
CA ASN A 74 -8.01 11.05 0.38
C ASN A 74 -8.77 9.72 0.53
N ILE A 75 -8.34 8.89 1.47
CA ILE A 75 -8.97 7.60 1.77
C ILE A 75 -9.54 7.60 3.19
N HIS A 76 -10.79 7.18 3.31
CA HIS A 76 -11.45 7.07 4.61
C HIS A 76 -10.85 5.92 5.44
N HIS A 77 -10.66 6.14 6.75
CA HIS A 77 -10.07 5.16 7.66
C HIS A 77 -10.77 3.79 7.61
N SER A 78 -12.10 3.78 7.55
CA SER A 78 -12.87 2.52 7.45
C SER A 78 -12.63 1.75 6.16
N ASN A 79 -12.27 2.42 5.05
CA ASN A 79 -11.94 1.74 3.79
C ASN A 79 -10.59 1.02 3.88
N ILE A 80 -9.64 1.59 4.64
CA ILE A 80 -8.34 0.96 4.91
C ILE A 80 -8.56 -0.32 5.72
N LEU A 81 -9.31 -0.25 6.83
CA LEU A 81 -9.61 -1.40 7.67
C LEU A 81 -10.38 -2.51 6.92
N ARG A 82 -11.41 -2.14 6.16
CA ARG A 82 -12.17 -3.10 5.33
C ARG A 82 -11.28 -3.75 4.27
N GLY A 83 -10.35 -2.98 3.70
CA GLY A 83 -9.37 -3.48 2.74
C GLY A 83 -8.42 -4.51 3.34
N ILE A 84 -7.85 -4.21 4.50
CA ILE A 84 -6.99 -5.13 5.26
C ILE A 84 -7.72 -6.46 5.51
N ASN A 85 -8.92 -6.39 6.09
CA ASN A 85 -9.70 -7.59 6.41
C ASN A 85 -10.02 -8.42 5.16
N ARG A 86 -10.40 -7.76 4.06
CA ARG A 86 -10.74 -8.45 2.81
C ARG A 86 -9.55 -9.21 2.22
N ILE A 87 -8.36 -8.60 2.22
CA ILE A 87 -7.15 -9.28 1.74
C ILE A 87 -6.71 -10.37 2.72
N SER A 88 -6.81 -10.15 4.03
CA SER A 88 -6.50 -11.20 5.03
C SER A 88 -7.30 -12.47 4.77
N THR A 89 -8.62 -12.34 4.62
CA THR A 89 -9.50 -13.49 4.30
C THR A 89 -9.11 -14.17 2.99
N LYS A 90 -8.72 -13.42 1.96
CA LYS A 90 -8.27 -14.00 0.69
C LYS A 90 -6.95 -14.75 0.81
N VAL A 91 -5.99 -14.22 1.58
CA VAL A 91 -4.70 -14.87 1.85
C VAL A 91 -4.90 -16.16 2.66
N GLU A 92 -5.83 -16.17 3.61
CA GLU A 92 -6.19 -17.37 4.38
C GLU A 92 -6.82 -18.46 3.50
N GLN A 93 -7.53 -18.09 2.44
CA GLN A 93 -8.33 -18.99 1.61
C GLN A 93 -7.66 -19.41 0.29
N SER A 94 -6.57 -18.76 -0.13
CA SER A 94 -6.01 -18.95 -1.46
C SER A 94 -4.48 -18.92 -1.47
N GLU A 95 -3.90 -20.02 -1.96
CA GLU A 95 -2.47 -20.15 -2.21
C GLU A 95 -1.96 -19.12 -3.22
N ASP A 96 -2.76 -18.76 -4.23
CA ASP A 96 -2.42 -17.71 -5.19
C ASP A 96 -2.21 -16.36 -4.51
N TYR A 97 -3.08 -16.00 -3.55
CA TYR A 97 -2.87 -14.77 -2.78
C TYR A 97 -1.65 -14.86 -1.87
N GLN A 98 -1.37 -16.01 -1.27
CA GLN A 98 -0.13 -16.21 -0.49
C GLN A 98 1.12 -16.02 -1.36
N ASN A 99 1.09 -16.54 -2.59
CA ASN A 99 2.16 -16.37 -3.58
C ASN A 99 2.32 -14.90 -4.01
N VAL A 100 1.21 -14.18 -4.24
CA VAL A 100 1.24 -12.74 -4.54
C VAL A 100 1.83 -11.94 -3.39
N ILE A 101 1.40 -12.19 -2.15
CA ILE A 101 1.94 -11.50 -0.96
C ILE A 101 3.43 -11.78 -0.82
N SER A 102 3.86 -13.03 -0.99
CA SER A 102 5.28 -13.40 -0.88
C SER A 102 6.14 -12.66 -1.92
N LYS A 103 5.65 -12.49 -3.15
CA LYS A 103 6.32 -11.70 -4.20
C LYS A 103 6.40 -10.21 -3.85
N LEU A 104 5.34 -9.66 -3.25
CA LEU A 104 5.27 -8.24 -2.88
C LEU A 104 6.07 -7.91 -1.62
N GLU A 105 6.30 -8.88 -0.73
CA GLU A 105 7.15 -8.73 0.46
C GLU A 105 8.64 -8.84 0.16
N PHE A 106 9.01 -9.59 -0.88
CA PHE A 106 10.39 -9.74 -1.30
C PHE A 106 10.88 -8.46 -1.98
N ILE A 107 11.74 -7.72 -1.28
CA ILE A 107 12.49 -6.60 -1.85
C ILE A 107 13.59 -7.23 -2.69
N GLY A 108 13.40 -7.30 -4.01
CA GLY A 108 14.49 -7.59 -4.92
C GLY A 108 15.52 -6.46 -4.81
N ALA A 109 16.69 -6.78 -4.27
CA ALA A 109 17.88 -5.94 -4.30
C ALA A 109 18.40 -5.77 -5.74
#